data_AF-A0A1F3NYW2-F1
#
_entry.id   AF-A0A1F3NYW2-F1
#
_cell.length_a   1.000
_cell.length_b   1.000
_cell.length_c   1.000
_cell.angle_alpha   90.00
_cell.angle_beta   90.00
_cell.angle_gamma   90.00
#
_symmetry.space_group_name_H-M   'P 1'
#
loop_
_entity.id
_entity.type
_entity.pdbx_description
1 polymer ?
#
loop_
_entity_poly.entity_id
_entity_poly.type
_entity_poly.pdbx_seq_one_letter_code
_entity_poly.pdbx_strand_id
1 'polypeptide(L)'
;MVALEYISEANRYLINAKETLLKSPIEYERYTDPKYVSEAAGIGYLAALKAINGYLVEKGVSSSNLPSSIEGYWDAVNKYIPINGRLHASLSIVYKIIHIGAYYRELDSVVAIKEGFAHIKKIIEMMEQLLSKSNTQKRLKESGVRYKRVNKSKKTKILN
;
A
#
# COMPACT_ATOMS: atom_id res chain seq x y z
N MET A 1 -6.57 -5.11 12.73
CA MET A 1 -6.30 -3.80 12.10
C MET A 1 -7.36 -3.49 11.07
N VAL A 2 -7.86 -2.26 11.08
CA VAL A 2 -8.75 -1.73 10.03
C VAL A 2 -7.91 -1.14 8.87
N ALA A 3 -8.52 -0.94 7.70
CA ALA A 3 -7.81 -0.55 6.47
C ALA A 3 -6.93 0.70 6.60
N LEU A 4 -7.38 1.73 7.34
CA LEU A 4 -6.59 2.95 7.54
C LEU A 4 -5.39 2.76 8.49
N GLU A 5 -5.48 1.85 9.45
CA GLU A 5 -4.35 1.51 10.34
C GLU A 5 -3.21 0.87 9.54
N TYR A 6 -3.52 0.06 8.53
CA TYR A 6 -2.52 -0.49 7.61
C TYR A 6 -1.75 0.60 6.84
N ILE A 7 -2.43 1.68 6.42
CA ILE A 7 -1.78 2.80 5.72
C ILE A 7 -0.88 3.60 6.67
N SER A 8 -1.37 3.89 7.89
CA SER A 8 -0.56 4.54 8.91
C SER A 8 0.71 3.73 9.21
N GLU A 9 0.56 2.41 9.39
CA GLU A 9 1.67 1.50 9.62
C GLU A 9 2.61 1.40 8.42
N ALA A 10 2.10 1.39 7.19
CA ALA A 10 2.93 1.41 5.99
C ALA A 10 3.80 2.67 5.93
N ASN A 11 3.23 3.84 6.26
CA ASN A 11 4.00 5.09 6.33
C ASN A 11 5.06 5.05 7.44
N ARG A 12 4.73 4.51 8.62
CA ARG A 12 5.69 4.30 9.71
C ARG A 12 6.86 3.44 9.25
N TYR A 13 6.59 2.32 8.57
CA TYR A 13 7.63 1.46 8.01
C TYR A 13 8.48 2.18 6.96
N LEU A 14 7.86 2.95 6.05
CA LEU A 14 8.61 3.72 5.05
C LEU A 14 9.55 4.77 5.69
N ILE A 15 9.11 5.42 6.77
CA ILE A 15 9.94 6.37 7.53
C ILE A 15 11.13 5.64 8.16
N ASN A 16 10.87 4.56 8.90
CA ASN A 16 11.92 3.76 9.54
C ASN A 16 12.94 3.20 8.52
N ALA A 17 12.45 2.78 7.35
CA ALA A 17 13.32 2.31 6.27
C ALA A 17 14.26 3.41 5.78
N LYS A 18 13.76 4.65 5.60
CA LYS A 18 14.60 5.79 5.21
C LYS A 18 15.60 6.17 6.30
N GLU A 19 15.17 6.20 7.56
CA GLU A 19 16.05 6.47 8.70
C GLU A 19 17.16 5.43 8.83
N THR A 20 16.85 4.16 8.55
CA THR A 20 17.84 3.08 8.53
C THR A 20 18.83 3.26 7.39
N LEU A 21 18.34 3.60 6.19
CA LEU A 21 19.19 3.81 5.01
C LEU A 21 20.18 4.96 5.20
N LEU A 22 19.78 6.02 5.92
CA LEU A 22 20.64 7.18 6.24
C LEU A 22 21.88 6.80 7.09
N LYS A 23 21.88 5.63 7.72
CA LYS A 23 23.03 5.15 8.51
C LYS A 23 24.15 4.62 7.61
N SER A 24 23.87 4.28 6.36
CA SER A 24 24.92 3.95 5.39
C SER A 24 25.47 5.24 4.77
N PRO A 25 26.79 5.50 4.88
CA PRO A 25 27.43 6.56 4.09
C PRO A 25 27.26 6.32 2.59
N ILE A 26 27.46 7.40 1.82
CA ILE A 26 27.43 7.36 0.35
C ILE A 26 28.80 7.79 -0.17
N GLU A 27 29.41 6.94 -0.99
CA GLU A 27 30.67 7.21 -1.70
C GLU A 27 30.51 6.76 -3.16
N TYR A 28 30.95 7.60 -4.10
CA TYR A 28 30.89 7.30 -5.54
C TYR A 28 29.51 6.79 -6.00
N GLU A 29 28.44 7.44 -5.52
CA GLU A 29 27.04 7.10 -5.82
C GLU A 29 26.56 5.72 -5.34
N ARG A 30 27.29 5.12 -4.39
CA ARG A 30 26.96 3.84 -3.75
C ARG A 30 26.84 3.99 -2.25
N TYR A 31 25.93 3.23 -1.66
CA TYR A 31 25.89 3.05 -0.22
C TYR A 31 27.02 2.12 0.20
N THR A 32 27.82 2.53 1.18
CA THR A 32 29.03 1.80 1.57
C THR A 32 28.80 0.73 2.63
N ASP A 33 27.68 0.75 3.35
CA ASP A 33 27.33 -0.25 4.36
C ASP A 33 26.12 -1.10 3.90
N PRO A 34 26.36 -2.30 3.34
CA PRO A 34 25.30 -3.15 2.81
C PRO A 34 24.34 -3.66 3.89
N LYS A 35 24.74 -3.69 5.16
CA LYS A 35 23.87 -4.11 6.26
C LYS A 35 22.70 -3.14 6.40
N TYR A 36 22.97 -1.83 6.47
CA TYR A 36 21.91 -0.83 6.60
C TYR A 36 21.06 -0.72 5.33
N VAL A 37 21.64 -0.94 4.15
CA VAL A 37 20.90 -1.01 2.89
C VAL A 37 19.92 -2.18 2.89
N SER A 38 20.39 -3.39 3.24
CA SER A 38 19.55 -4.58 3.28
C SER A 38 18.44 -4.45 4.33
N GLU A 39 18.76 -3.96 5.53
CA GLU A 39 17.77 -3.72 6.59
C GLU A 39 16.69 -2.70 6.14
N ALA A 40 17.12 -1.56 5.59
CA ALA A 40 16.20 -0.56 5.05
C ALA A 40 15.32 -1.12 3.93
N ALA A 41 15.88 -1.93 3.04
CA ALA A 41 15.16 -2.56 1.94
C ALA A 41 14.09 -3.54 2.45
N GLY A 42 14.42 -4.38 3.44
CA GLY A 42 13.46 -5.28 4.07
C GLY A 42 12.28 -4.52 4.69
N ILE A 43 12.56 -3.47 5.46
CA ILE A 43 11.52 -2.63 6.07
C ILE A 43 10.67 -1.93 4.99
N GLY A 44 11.31 -1.39 3.94
CA GLY A 44 10.62 -0.72 2.85
C GLY A 44 9.73 -1.66 2.03
N TYR A 45 10.16 -2.89 1.79
CA TYR A 45 9.34 -3.90 1.13
C TYR A 45 8.08 -4.22 1.94
N LEU A 46 8.23 -4.42 3.26
CA LEU A 46 7.09 -4.63 4.16
C LEU A 46 6.12 -3.44 4.18
N ALA A 47 6.62 -2.20 4.04
CA ALA A 47 5.78 -1.01 3.92
C ALA A 47 4.82 -1.10 2.73
N ALA A 48 5.33 -1.49 1.55
CA ALA A 48 4.52 -1.66 0.35
C ALA A 48 3.44 -2.75 0.53
N LEU A 49 3.82 -3.90 1.09
CA LEU A 49 2.87 -5.01 1.30
C LEU A 49 1.78 -4.64 2.31
N LYS A 50 2.12 -3.93 3.39
CA LYS A 50 1.15 -3.45 4.38
C LYS A 50 0.10 -2.55 3.75
N ALA A 51 0.49 -1.63 2.87
CA ALA A 51 -0.46 -0.77 2.19
C ALA A 51 -1.45 -1.56 1.32
N ILE A 52 -0.95 -2.55 0.57
CA ILE A 52 -1.78 -3.45 -0.24
C ILE A 52 -2.74 -4.25 0.66
N ASN A 53 -2.25 -4.77 1.78
CA ASN A 53 -3.07 -5.51 2.76
C ASN A 53 -4.22 -4.66 3.31
N GLY A 54 -3.99 -3.36 3.58
CA GLY A 54 -5.04 -2.44 3.99
C GLY A 54 -6.19 -2.38 2.99
N TYR A 55 -5.88 -2.34 1.69
CA TYR A 55 -6.89 -2.36 0.65
C TYR A 55 -7.59 -3.71 0.50
N LEU A 56 -6.86 -4.82 0.59
CA LEU A 56 -7.44 -6.16 0.53
C LEU A 56 -8.42 -6.41 1.68
N VAL A 57 -8.08 -5.97 2.89
CA VAL A 57 -8.96 -6.03 4.07
C VAL A 57 -10.22 -5.20 3.86
N GLU A 58 -10.12 -3.99 3.30
CA GLU A 58 -11.30 -3.18 2.93
C GLU A 58 -12.21 -3.91 1.91
N LYS A 59 -11.64 -4.77 1.06
CA LYS A 59 -12.38 -5.62 0.11
C LYS A 59 -12.93 -6.91 0.72
N GLY A 60 -12.77 -7.10 2.03
CA GLY A 60 -13.30 -8.25 2.76
C GLY A 60 -12.38 -9.47 2.76
N VAL A 61 -11.12 -9.34 2.34
CA VAL A 61 -10.11 -10.39 2.55
C VAL A 61 -9.79 -10.43 4.04
N SER A 62 -9.96 -11.58 4.69
CA SER A 62 -9.61 -11.72 6.09
C SER A 62 -8.10 -11.60 6.29
N SER A 63 -7.67 -11.07 7.44
CA SER A 63 -6.24 -10.94 7.76
C SER A 63 -5.47 -12.27 7.71
N SER A 64 -6.15 -13.40 7.98
CA SER A 64 -5.58 -14.75 7.89
C SER A 64 -5.33 -15.22 6.47
N ASN A 65 -6.02 -14.63 5.49
CA ASN A 65 -6.00 -15.03 4.09
C ASN A 65 -5.24 -14.01 3.22
N LEU A 66 -4.48 -13.11 3.86
CA LEU A 66 -3.61 -12.20 3.14
C LEU A 66 -2.48 -12.98 2.45
N PRO A 67 -2.02 -12.55 1.26
CA PRO A 67 -0.96 -13.24 0.56
C PRO A 67 0.34 -13.30 1.36
N SER A 68 1.03 -14.43 1.27
CA SER A 68 2.35 -14.67 1.87
C SER A 68 3.49 -14.73 0.85
N SER A 69 3.18 -14.83 -0.45
CA SER A 69 4.14 -14.82 -1.55
C SER A 69 3.88 -13.67 -2.52
N ILE A 70 4.90 -13.29 -3.28
CA ILE A 70 4.77 -12.21 -4.28
C ILE A 70 3.76 -12.58 -5.38
N GLU A 71 3.69 -13.85 -5.77
CA GLU A 71 2.70 -14.38 -6.71
C GLU A 71 1.29 -14.17 -6.19
N GLY A 72 1.07 -14.50 -4.91
CA GLY A 72 -0.22 -14.25 -4.26
C GLY A 72 -0.57 -12.74 -4.21
N TYR A 73 0.41 -11.86 -4.04
CA TYR A 73 0.18 -10.41 -4.13
C TYR A 73 -0.17 -9.98 -5.55
N TRP A 74 0.48 -10.50 -6.59
CA TRP A 74 0.12 -10.21 -7.98
C TRP A 74 -1.30 -10.69 -8.31
N ASP A 75 -1.66 -11.89 -7.91
CA ASP A 75 -3.00 -12.45 -8.09
C ASP A 75 -4.06 -11.61 -7.35
N ALA A 76 -3.78 -11.22 -6.11
CA ALA A 76 -4.68 -10.38 -5.33
C ALA A 76 -4.83 -8.98 -5.96
N VAL A 77 -3.75 -8.37 -6.44
CA VAL A 77 -3.78 -7.09 -7.16
C VAL A 77 -4.67 -7.20 -8.41
N ASN A 78 -4.53 -8.27 -9.18
CA ASN A 78 -5.34 -8.49 -10.38
C ASN A 78 -6.81 -8.74 -10.07
N LYS A 79 -7.10 -9.47 -8.99
CA LYS A 79 -8.45 -9.85 -8.62
C LYS A 79 -9.25 -8.71 -7.97
N TYR A 80 -8.61 -7.91 -7.12
CA TYR A 80 -9.33 -6.99 -6.23
C TYR A 80 -9.16 -5.50 -6.56
N ILE A 81 -8.16 -5.12 -7.37
CA ILE A 81 -7.77 -3.71 -7.54
C ILE A 81 -8.10 -3.23 -8.97
N PRO A 82 -9.07 -2.30 -9.14
CA PRO A 82 -9.59 -1.91 -10.46
C PRO A 82 -8.61 -1.11 -11.34
N ILE A 83 -7.45 -0.69 -10.82
CA ILE A 83 -6.41 0.04 -11.58
C ILE A 83 -5.06 -0.68 -11.37
N ASN A 84 -4.99 -1.93 -11.79
CA ASN A 84 -3.86 -2.82 -11.49
C ASN A 84 -2.58 -2.53 -12.28
N GLY A 85 -2.63 -2.08 -13.55
CA GLY A 85 -1.41 -1.97 -14.39
C GLY A 85 -0.30 -1.10 -13.77
N ARG A 86 -0.65 0.09 -13.25
CA ARG A 86 0.32 0.97 -12.57
C ARG A 86 0.80 0.43 -11.23
N LEU A 87 -0.09 -0.22 -10.48
CA LEU A 87 0.25 -0.85 -9.21
C LEU A 87 1.16 -2.06 -9.42
N HIS A 88 0.85 -2.90 -10.40
CA HIS A 88 1.62 -4.08 -10.76
C HIS A 88 3.03 -3.69 -11.21
N ALA A 89 3.16 -2.65 -12.03
CA ALA A 89 4.46 -2.11 -12.42
C ALA A 89 5.27 -1.65 -11.20
N SER A 90 4.67 -0.85 -10.30
CA SER A 90 5.34 -0.43 -9.06
C SER A 90 5.70 -1.58 -8.16
N LEU A 91 4.80 -2.55 -7.94
CA LEU A 91 5.07 -3.73 -7.12
C LEU A 91 6.19 -4.58 -7.71
N SER A 92 6.23 -4.71 -9.04
CA SER A 92 7.31 -5.43 -9.73
C SER A 92 8.66 -4.73 -9.55
N ILE A 93 8.69 -3.40 -9.62
CA ILE A 93 9.91 -2.61 -9.37
C ILE A 93 10.37 -2.77 -7.91
N VAL A 94 9.45 -2.64 -6.96
CA VAL A 94 9.73 -2.83 -5.54
C VAL A 94 10.26 -4.24 -5.27
N TYR A 95 9.62 -5.27 -5.81
CA TYR A 95 10.09 -6.65 -5.65
C TYR A 95 11.50 -6.84 -6.24
N LYS A 96 11.75 -6.39 -7.47
CA LYS A 96 13.04 -6.58 -8.15
C LYS A 96 14.17 -5.77 -7.53
N ILE A 97 13.96 -4.48 -7.32
CA ILE A 97 15.02 -3.56 -6.86
C ILE A 97 15.19 -3.68 -5.35
N ILE A 98 14.10 -3.58 -4.58
CA ILE A 98 14.20 -3.50 -3.12
C ILE A 98 14.35 -4.89 -2.53
N HIS A 99 13.45 -5.82 -2.83
CA HIS A 99 13.47 -7.12 -2.16
C HIS A 99 14.57 -8.04 -2.70
N ILE A 100 14.63 -8.26 -4.01
CA ILE A 100 15.65 -9.14 -4.59
C ILE A 100 17.01 -8.44 -4.69
N GLY A 101 17.05 -7.21 -5.21
CA GLY A 101 18.29 -6.46 -5.39
C GLY A 101 18.94 -6.07 -4.07
N ALA A 102 18.33 -5.14 -3.34
CA ALA A 102 18.96 -4.52 -2.17
C ALA A 102 18.95 -5.44 -0.93
N TYR A 103 17.81 -6.09 -0.63
CA TYR A 103 17.72 -6.95 0.55
C TYR A 103 18.48 -8.28 0.39
N TYR A 104 18.28 -9.01 -0.71
CA TYR A 104 18.89 -10.33 -0.89
C TYR A 104 20.25 -10.33 -1.61
N ARG A 105 20.52 -9.38 -2.50
CA ARG A 105 21.71 -9.38 -3.38
C ARG A 105 22.63 -8.19 -3.17
N GLU A 106 22.42 -7.44 -2.08
CA GLU A 106 23.28 -6.33 -1.67
C GLU A 106 23.48 -5.26 -2.77
N LEU A 107 22.46 -5.02 -3.59
CA LEU A 107 22.45 -3.87 -4.51
C LEU A 107 22.59 -2.58 -3.69
N ASP A 108 23.58 -1.76 -4.04
CA ASP A 108 24.06 -0.59 -3.29
C ASP A 108 23.93 0.74 -4.06
N SER A 109 23.49 0.71 -5.33
CA SER A 109 23.35 1.90 -6.16
C SER A 109 22.33 2.87 -5.57
N VAL A 110 22.76 4.11 -5.29
CA VAL A 110 21.90 5.16 -4.72
C VAL A 110 20.72 5.47 -5.63
N VAL A 111 20.94 5.52 -6.95
CA VAL A 111 19.89 5.80 -7.93
C VAL A 111 18.83 4.71 -7.92
N ALA A 112 19.24 3.45 -8.02
CA ALA A 112 18.31 2.32 -8.05
C ALA A 112 17.50 2.22 -6.75
N ILE A 113 18.16 2.33 -5.59
CA ILE A 113 17.47 2.27 -4.29
C ILE A 113 16.47 3.42 -4.14
N LYS A 114 16.84 4.65 -4.51
CA LYS A 114 15.91 5.79 -4.47
C LYS A 114 14.71 5.58 -5.39
N GLU A 115 14.90 5.02 -6.57
CA GLU A 115 13.81 4.64 -7.48
C GLU A 115 12.86 3.63 -6.81
N GLY A 116 13.41 2.55 -6.24
CA GLY A 116 12.61 1.55 -5.53
C GLY A 116 11.80 2.14 -4.36
N PHE A 117 12.40 3.02 -3.56
CA PHE A 117 11.70 3.74 -2.47
C PHE A 117 10.63 4.70 -2.98
N ALA A 118 10.82 5.35 -4.13
CA ALA A 118 9.80 6.16 -4.77
C ALA A 118 8.59 5.31 -5.17
N HIS A 119 8.82 4.09 -5.69
CA HIS A 119 7.73 3.16 -6.00
C HIS A 119 7.02 2.60 -4.76
N ILE A 120 7.71 2.39 -3.63
CA ILE A 120 7.07 2.07 -2.34
C ILE A 120 6.08 3.19 -1.96
N LYS A 121 6.54 4.45 -1.96
CA LYS A 121 5.69 5.60 -1.66
C LYS A 121 4.47 5.67 -2.58
N LYS A 122 4.69 5.48 -3.88
CA LYS A 122 3.62 5.48 -4.89
C LYS A 122 2.57 4.39 -4.61
N ILE A 123 2.98 3.19 -4.17
CA ILE A 123 2.04 2.14 -3.77
C ILE A 123 1.18 2.59 -2.60
N ILE A 124 1.80 3.14 -1.55
CA ILE A 124 1.09 3.63 -0.35
C ILE A 124 0.05 4.69 -0.76
N GLU A 125 0.46 5.69 -1.53
CA GLU A 125 -0.42 6.78 -1.99
C GLU A 125 -1.58 6.26 -2.85
N MET A 126 -1.33 5.30 -3.75
CA MET A 126 -2.40 4.68 -4.56
C MET A 126 -3.42 3.95 -3.68
N MET A 127 -2.97 3.20 -2.66
CA MET A 127 -3.86 2.48 -1.76
C MET A 127 -4.70 3.45 -0.92
N GLU A 128 -4.06 4.48 -0.36
CA GLU A 128 -4.73 5.53 0.40
C GLU A 128 -5.81 6.27 -0.41
N GLN A 129 -5.51 6.61 -1.67
CA GLN A 129 -6.47 7.25 -2.56
C GLN A 129 -7.66 6.35 -2.87
N LEU A 130 -7.43 5.05 -3.09
CA LEU A 130 -8.52 4.10 -3.36
C LEU A 130 -9.41 3.89 -2.13
N LEU A 131 -8.84 3.84 -0.93
CA LEU A 131 -9.58 3.76 0.34
C LEU A 131 -10.39 5.04 0.61
N SER A 132 -9.84 6.21 0.31
CA SER A 132 -10.55 7.48 0.47
C SER A 132 -11.77 7.58 -0.46
N LYS A 133 -11.63 7.09 -1.70
CA LYS A 133 -12.71 7.02 -2.69
C LYS A 133 -13.81 6.03 -2.28
N SER A 134 -13.46 4.84 -1.77
CA SER A 134 -14.46 3.87 -1.30
C SER A 134 -15.29 4.42 -0.14
N ASN A 135 -14.65 5.04 0.85
CA ASN A 135 -15.32 5.69 1.98
C ASN A 135 -16.26 6.81 1.53
N THR A 136 -15.83 7.64 0.59
CA THR A 136 -16.66 8.73 0.04
C THR A 136 -17.91 8.19 -0.64
N GLN A 137 -17.77 7.16 -1.49
CA GLN A 137 -18.89 6.53 -2.16
C GLN A 137 -19.87 5.85 -1.18
N LYS A 138 -19.36 5.23 -0.12
CA LYS A 138 -20.18 4.61 0.93
C LYS A 138 -21.05 5.65 1.64
N ARG A 139 -20.45 6.77 2.06
CA ARG A 139 -21.17 7.89 2.71
C ARG A 139 -22.25 8.50 1.81
N LEU A 140 -21.96 8.64 0.51
CA LEU A 140 -22.94 9.15 -0.47
C LEU A 140 -24.12 8.19 -0.65
N LYS A 141 -23.86 6.87 -0.73
CA LYS A 141 -24.92 5.86 -0.81
C LYS A 141 -25.79 5.84 0.45
N GLU A 142 -25.20 5.87 1.64
CA GLU A 142 -25.93 5.91 2.91
C GLU A 142 -26.79 7.18 3.03
N SER A 143 -26.27 8.33 2.61
CA SER A 143 -27.00 9.60 2.60
C SER A 143 -28.17 9.60 1.60
N GLY A 144 -27.96 9.06 0.40
CA GLY A 144 -29.01 8.92 -0.63
C GLY A 144 -30.11 7.90 -0.26
N VAL A 145 -29.74 6.81 0.40
CA VAL A 145 -30.71 5.84 0.95
C VAL A 145 -31.51 6.45 2.11
N ARG A 146 -30.84 7.23 2.98
CA ARG A 146 -31.50 7.95 4.08
C ARG A 146 -32.51 8.97 3.55
N TYR A 147 -32.16 9.73 2.50
CA TYR A 147 -33.07 10.66 1.83
C TYR A 147 -34.33 9.95 1.28
N LYS A 148 -34.15 8.81 0.59
CA LYS A 148 -35.29 8.01 0.07
C LYS A 148 -36.19 7.44 1.18
N ARG A 149 -35.61 6.97 2.30
CA ARG A 149 -36.39 6.44 3.44
C ARG A 149 -37.21 7.53 4.16
N VAL A 150 -36.62 8.71 4.37
CA VAL A 150 -37.32 9.84 5.02
C VAL A 150 -38.51 10.31 4.18
N ASN A 151 -38.35 10.40 2.85
CA ASN A 151 -39.44 10.80 1.97
C ASN A 151 -40.52 9.71 1.83
N LYS A 152 -40.17 8.42 1.89
CA LYS A 152 -41.17 7.33 1.90
C LYS A 152 -42.01 7.36 3.19
N SER A 153 -41.38 7.58 4.35
CA SER A 153 -42.06 7.73 5.65
C SER A 153 -43.02 8.94 5.70
N LYS A 154 -42.60 10.09 5.16
CA LYS A 154 -43.48 11.27 5.04
C LYS A 154 -44.68 11.02 4.12
N LYS A 155 -44.49 10.29 3.01
CA LYS A 155 -45.58 10.01 2.06
C LYS A 155 -46.65 9.07 2.65
N THR A 156 -46.27 8.11 3.49
CA THR A 156 -47.22 7.20 4.16
C THR A 156 -48.04 7.89 5.26
N LYS A 157 -47.51 8.93 5.91
CA LYS A 157 -48.24 9.73 6.92
C LYS A 157 -49.26 10.72 6.35
N ILE A 158 -49.22 10.99 5.04
CA ILE A 158 -50.14 11.93 4.36
C ILE A 158 -51.34 11.17 3.75
N LEU A 159 -51.27 9.83 3.70
CA LEU A 159 -52.29 8.97 3.08
C LEU A 159 -53.15 8.20 4.08
N ASN A 160 -53.01 8.48 5.38
CA ASN A 160 -53.85 7.94 6.46
C ASN A 160 -54.52 9.07 7.23
#